data_AF-A0A7V5V598-F1
#
_entry.id   AF-A0A7V5V598-F1
#
_cell.length_a   1.000
_cell.length_b   1.000
_cell.length_c   1.000
_cell.angle_alpha   90.00
_cell.angle_beta   90.00
_cell.angle_gamma   90.00
#
_symmetry.space_group_name_H-M   'P 1'
#
loop_
_entity.id
_entity.type
_entity.pdbx_description
1 polymer ?
#
loop_
_entity_poly.entity_id
_entity_poly.type
_entity_poly.pdbx_seq_one_letter_code
_entity_poly.pdbx_strand_id
1 'polypeptide(L)'
;RIGLMFGPENTGLTNEDLDLCQFYSTIPTADFSSLNLAQAVAIHCYELYMAMVFGNSRPAQSVDYANSFDLEGMYGHVSEALSEITFLDDNNQIYWMRSIRRFLGRVQLTKKEASLIRGICRKFLWHSRNQSKNV
;
A
#
# COMPACT_ATOMS: atom_id res chain seq x y z
N ARG A 1 10.90 -7.67 5.06
CA ARG A 1 11.78 -6.50 5.24
C ARG A 1 10.89 -5.26 5.28
N ILE A 2 11.18 -4.30 6.14
CA ILE A 2 10.42 -3.03 6.27
C ILE A 2 11.35 -1.91 5.78
N GLY A 3 10.80 -0.96 5.04
CA GLY A 3 11.50 0.27 4.64
C GLY A 3 10.86 1.48 5.30
N LEU A 4 11.67 2.40 5.79
CA LEU A 4 11.24 3.74 6.19
C LEU A 4 11.72 4.72 5.14
N MET A 5 10.80 5.54 4.63
CA MET A 5 11.10 6.55 3.62
C MET A 5 11.02 7.93 4.26
N PHE A 6 12.03 8.75 4.03
CA PHE A 6 12.09 10.14 4.48
C PHE A 6 12.35 11.04 3.27
N GLY A 7 11.65 12.17 3.20
CA GLY A 7 11.81 13.13 2.12
C GLY A 7 12.90 14.17 2.42
N PRO A 8 13.26 15.02 1.44
CA PRO A 8 14.14 16.15 1.66
C PRO A 8 13.61 17.11 2.73
N GLU A 9 14.51 17.73 3.50
CA GLU A 9 14.14 18.59 4.64
C GLU A 9 13.22 19.76 4.28
N ASN A 10 13.41 20.36 3.11
CA ASN A 10 12.66 21.55 2.70
C ASN A 10 11.27 21.24 2.13
N THR A 11 11.08 20.05 1.55
CA THR A 11 9.89 19.74 0.74
C THR A 11 9.12 18.51 1.25
N GLY A 12 9.75 17.68 2.08
CA GLY A 12 9.18 16.40 2.50
C GLY A 12 8.98 15.42 1.33
N LEU A 13 8.17 14.39 1.58
CA LEU A 13 7.77 13.43 0.57
C LEU A 13 6.68 14.02 -0.33
N THR A 14 6.79 13.77 -1.64
CA THR A 14 5.72 14.15 -2.57
C THR A 14 4.51 13.24 -2.38
N ASN A 15 3.36 13.64 -2.93
CA ASN A 15 2.18 12.76 -2.95
C ASN A 15 2.45 11.44 -3.69
N GLU A 16 3.32 11.47 -4.70
CA GLU A 16 3.72 10.28 -5.46
C GLU A 16 4.56 9.33 -4.59
N ASP A 17 5.49 9.86 -3.80
CA ASP A 17 6.26 9.06 -2.83
C ASP A 17 5.35 8.45 -1.74
N LEU A 18 4.40 9.25 -1.24
CA LEU A 18 3.44 8.81 -0.22
C LEU A 18 2.49 7.74 -0.77
N ASP A 19 2.17 7.74 -2.06
CA ASP A 19 1.33 6.71 -2.68
C ASP A 19 2.02 5.32 -2.72
N LEU A 20 3.35 5.27 -2.59
CA LEU A 20 4.11 4.02 -2.51
C LEU A 20 4.18 3.45 -1.08
N CYS A 21 3.83 4.25 -0.08
CA CYS A 21 3.91 3.88 1.32
C CYS A 21 2.61 3.22 1.80
N GLN A 22 2.73 2.13 2.56
CA GLN A 22 1.57 1.43 3.13
C GLN A 22 1.04 2.10 4.39
N PHE A 23 1.92 2.79 5.12
CA PHE A 23 1.60 3.50 6.37
C PHE A 23 2.21 4.88 6.35
N TYR A 24 1.54 5.82 7.03
CA TYR A 24 2.06 7.14 7.32
C TYR A 24 2.35 7.24 8.81
N SER A 25 3.52 7.75 9.14
CA SER A 25 3.96 8.05 10.51
C SER A 25 4.24 9.53 10.61
N THR A 26 3.73 10.17 11.65
CA THR A 26 3.94 11.58 11.92
C THR A 26 4.44 11.72 13.35
N ILE A 27 5.57 12.40 13.53
CA ILE A 27 6.06 12.76 14.87
C ILE A 27 5.23 13.96 15.33
N PRO A 28 4.53 13.88 16.48
CA PRO A 28 3.85 15.03 17.03
C PRO A 28 4.84 16.16 17.34
N THR A 29 4.59 17.36 16.82
CA THR A 29 5.38 18.56 17.09
C THR A 29 4.47 19.69 17.57
N ALA A 30 5.04 20.74 18.14
CA ALA A 30 4.27 21.95 18.44
C ALA A 30 3.84 22.64 17.14
N ASP A 31 2.74 23.40 17.18
CA ASP A 31 2.22 24.14 16.02
C ASP A 31 3.38 24.93 15.37
N PHE A 32 3.71 24.59 14.12
CA PHE A 32 4.75 25.20 13.28
C PHE A 32 6.22 24.81 13.51
N SER A 33 6.51 23.73 14.25
CA SER A 33 7.88 23.19 14.34
C SER A 33 8.08 22.02 13.38
N SER A 34 8.74 22.28 12.24
CA SER A 34 9.29 21.22 11.40
C SER A 34 10.56 20.69 12.04
N LEU A 35 10.64 19.37 12.21
CA LEU A 35 11.88 18.71 12.62
C LEU A 35 12.86 18.70 11.46
N ASN A 36 14.15 18.83 11.77
CA ASN A 36 15.17 18.54 10.77
C ASN A 36 15.14 17.03 10.44
N LEU A 37 15.66 16.67 9.26
CA LEU A 37 15.63 15.30 8.78
C LEU A 37 16.35 14.33 9.74
N ALA A 38 17.49 14.73 10.30
CA ALA A 38 18.26 13.89 11.22
C ALA A 38 17.51 13.60 12.54
N GLN A 39 16.78 14.58 13.08
CA GLN A 39 15.93 14.45 14.26
C GLN A 39 14.77 13.50 13.98
N ALA A 40 14.10 13.66 12.83
CA ALA A 40 13.01 12.78 12.44
C ALA A 40 13.48 11.32 12.34
N VAL A 41 14.63 11.08 11.70
CA VAL A 41 15.24 9.74 11.61
C VAL A 41 15.61 9.20 13.00
N ALA A 42 16.26 10.01 13.84
CA ALA A 42 16.69 9.60 15.17
C ALA A 42 15.51 9.19 16.06
N ILE A 43 14.41 9.95 16.05
CA ILE A 43 13.20 9.64 16.82
C ILE A 43 12.57 8.33 16.35
N HIS A 44 12.42 8.11 15.04
CA HIS A 44 11.87 6.85 14.53
C HIS A 44 12.75 5.65 14.89
N CYS A 45 14.08 5.78 14.80
CA CYS A 45 15.01 4.72 15.22
C CYS A 45 14.91 4.43 16.72
N TYR A 46 14.79 5.47 17.55
CA TYR A 46 14.63 5.32 18.99
C TYR A 46 13.31 4.61 19.34
N GLU A 47 12.19 5.02 18.75
CA GLU A 47 10.89 4.39 18.98
C GLU A 47 10.87 2.91 18.53
N LEU A 48 11.49 2.60 17.38
CA LEU A 48 11.66 1.21 16.94
C LEU A 48 12.48 0.38 17.93
N TYR A 49 13.57 0.94 18.46
CA TYR A 49 14.40 0.28 19.46
C TYR A 49 13.61 0.05 20.75
N MET A 50 12.88 1.05 21.24
CA MET A 50 12.05 0.95 22.43
C MET A 50 10.96 -0.12 22.27
N ALA A 51 10.29 -0.15 21.12
CA ALA A 51 9.30 -1.18 20.80
C ALA A 51 9.91 -2.59 20.74
N MET A 52 11.13 -2.73 20.26
CA MET A 52 11.82 -4.03 20.18
C MET A 52 12.25 -4.54 21.56
N VAL A 53 12.75 -3.65 22.43
CA VAL A 53 13.29 -4.03 23.75
C VAL A 53 12.21 -4.16 24.81
N PHE A 54 11.25 -3.23 24.84
CA PHE A 54 10.26 -3.11 25.90
C PHE A 54 8.83 -3.41 25.42
N GLY A 55 8.62 -3.61 24.12
CA GLY A 55 7.31 -4.00 23.60
C GLY A 55 6.96 -5.41 24.07
N ASN A 56 5.76 -5.56 24.66
CA ASN A 56 5.16 -6.85 25.00
C ASN A 56 4.80 -7.62 23.73
N SER A 57 5.83 -8.15 23.05
CA SER A 57 5.68 -8.93 21.85
C SER A 57 5.23 -10.33 22.25
N ARG A 58 3.93 -10.62 22.18
CA ARG A 58 3.49 -12.02 22.06
C ARG A 58 4.21 -12.60 20.85
N PRO A 59 4.69 -13.86 20.88
CA PRO A 59 5.27 -14.48 19.70
C PRO A 59 4.25 -14.38 18.57
N ALA A 60 4.53 -13.51 17.60
CA ALA A 60 3.65 -13.30 16.47
C ALA A 60 3.60 -14.64 15.72
N GLN A 61 2.39 -15.16 15.55
CA GLN A 61 2.20 -16.27 14.62
C GLN A 61 2.81 -15.83 13.28
N SER A 62 3.61 -16.67 12.65
CA SER A 62 4.31 -16.31 11.41
C SER A 62 3.31 -16.18 10.27
N VAL A 63 2.63 -15.03 10.21
CA VAL A 63 1.70 -14.68 9.14
C VAL A 63 2.53 -14.24 7.94
N ASP A 64 2.37 -14.94 6.83
CA ASP A 64 3.06 -14.63 5.58
C ASP A 64 2.32 -13.49 4.85
N TYR A 65 2.62 -12.26 5.27
CA TYR A 65 2.06 -11.05 4.67
C TYR A 65 2.52 -10.87 3.22
N ALA A 66 1.62 -10.32 2.40
CA ALA A 66 1.91 -9.92 1.04
C ALA A 66 3.00 -8.84 1.03
N ASN A 67 4.04 -9.04 0.23
CA ASN A 67 5.05 -8.00 0.04
C ASN A 67 4.61 -7.01 -1.05
N SER A 68 5.41 -5.98 -1.30
CA SER A 68 5.11 -4.97 -2.34
C SER A 68 4.91 -5.58 -3.73
N PHE A 69 5.68 -6.60 -4.10
CA PHE A 69 5.52 -7.30 -5.39
C PHE A 69 4.18 -8.04 -5.48
N ASP A 70 3.77 -8.73 -4.41
CA ASP A 70 2.48 -9.42 -4.34
C ASP A 70 1.31 -8.43 -4.46
N LEU A 71 1.40 -7.30 -3.75
CA LEU A 71 0.38 -6.25 -3.74
C LEU A 71 0.30 -5.50 -5.08
N GLU A 72 1.43 -5.10 -5.67
CA GLU A 72 1.42 -4.43 -6.98
C GLU A 72 0.89 -5.35 -8.09
N GLY A 73 1.25 -6.65 -8.05
CA GLY A 73 0.67 -7.64 -8.96
C GLY A 73 -0.83 -7.86 -8.75
N MET A 74 -1.35 -7.63 -7.53
CA MET A 74 -2.77 -7.63 -7.24
C MET A 74 -3.45 -6.38 -7.78
N TYR A 75 -2.91 -5.19 -7.52
CA TYR A 75 -3.44 -3.93 -8.03
C TYR A 75 -3.49 -3.88 -9.56
N GLY A 76 -2.49 -4.46 -10.23
CA GLY A 76 -2.48 -4.57 -11.69
C GLY A 76 -3.69 -5.35 -12.23
N HIS A 77 -3.98 -6.54 -11.68
CA HIS A 77 -5.15 -7.31 -12.11
C HIS A 77 -6.48 -6.66 -11.73
N VAL A 78 -6.56 -5.94 -10.60
CA VAL A 78 -7.75 -5.17 -10.24
C VAL A 78 -7.98 -4.06 -11.25
N SER A 79 -6.94 -3.29 -11.61
CA SER A 79 -7.04 -2.25 -12.63
C SER A 79 -7.51 -2.82 -13.97
N GLU A 80 -6.92 -3.93 -14.41
CA GLU A 80 -7.29 -4.58 -15.68
C GLU A 80 -8.76 -5.03 -15.67
N ALA A 81 -9.21 -5.68 -14.59
CA ALA A 81 -10.58 -6.14 -14.45
C ALA A 81 -11.60 -4.99 -14.42
N LEU A 82 -11.26 -3.86 -13.78
CA LEU A 82 -12.13 -2.69 -13.73
C LEU A 82 -12.17 -1.91 -15.04
N SER A 83 -11.06 -1.86 -15.79
CA SER A 83 -11.02 -1.28 -17.13
C SER A 83 -11.86 -2.10 -18.12
N GLU A 84 -11.82 -3.44 -18.03
CA GLU A 84 -12.60 -4.33 -18.90
C GLU A 84 -14.12 -4.08 -18.82
N ILE A 85 -14.63 -3.64 -17.65
CA ILE A 85 -16.04 -3.28 -17.45
C ILE A 85 -16.33 -1.79 -17.59
N THR A 86 -15.41 -1.04 -18.19
CA THR A 86 -15.49 0.42 -18.40
C THR A 86 -15.72 1.23 -17.12
N PHE A 87 -15.48 0.67 -15.94
CA PHE A 87 -15.64 1.39 -14.65
C PHE A 87 -14.62 2.53 -14.51
N LEU A 88 -13.44 2.35 -15.09
CA LEU A 88 -12.36 3.34 -15.08
C LEU A 88 -12.42 4.34 -16.25
N ASP A 89 -13.26 4.12 -17.26
CA ASP A 89 -13.25 4.94 -18.50
C ASP A 89 -13.95 6.29 -18.32
N ASP A 90 -15.01 6.34 -17.52
CA ASP A 90 -15.76 7.57 -17.21
C ASP A 90 -15.14 8.41 -16.08
N ASN A 91 -14.08 7.89 -15.44
CA ASN A 91 -13.52 8.46 -14.23
C ASN A 91 -12.00 8.65 -14.32
N ASN A 92 -11.43 9.50 -13.46
CA ASN A 92 -9.98 9.62 -13.34
C ASN A 92 -9.39 8.29 -12.79
N GLN A 93 -8.88 7.42 -13.68
CA GLN A 93 -8.29 6.12 -13.36
C GLN A 93 -7.25 6.21 -12.23
N ILE A 94 -6.43 7.26 -12.22
CA ILE A 94 -5.41 7.49 -11.19
C ILE A 94 -6.07 7.68 -9.82
N TYR A 95 -7.16 8.44 -9.76
CA TYR A 95 -7.90 8.69 -8.52
C TYR A 95 -8.50 7.40 -7.94
N TRP A 96 -9.16 6.58 -8.76
CA TRP A 96 -9.76 5.33 -8.30
C TRP A 96 -8.72 4.31 -7.87
N MET A 97 -7.66 4.14 -8.66
CA MET A 97 -6.59 3.21 -8.30
C MET A 97 -5.85 3.65 -7.03
N ARG A 98 -5.63 4.95 -6.83
CA ARG A 98 -5.09 5.49 -5.56
C ARG A 98 -6.02 5.18 -4.39
N SER A 99 -7.32 5.33 -4.57
CA SER A 99 -8.32 5.05 -3.53
C SER A 99 -8.38 3.55 -3.18
N ILE A 100 -8.32 2.67 -4.18
CA ILE A 100 -8.27 1.21 -4.00
C ILE A 100 -6.99 0.79 -3.28
N ARG A 101 -5.83 1.31 -3.70
CA ARG A 101 -4.54 1.06 -3.05
C ARG A 101 -4.55 1.49 -1.59
N ARG A 102 -5.10 2.68 -1.29
CA ARG A 102 -5.24 3.16 0.10
C ARG A 102 -6.20 2.29 0.91
N PHE A 103 -7.31 1.85 0.33
CA PHE A 103 -8.28 0.99 1.02
C PHE A 103 -7.68 -0.37 1.34
N LEU A 104 -7.14 -1.06 0.34
CA LEU A 104 -6.57 -2.40 0.48
C LEU A 104 -5.25 -2.40 1.26
N GLY A 105 -4.44 -1.36 1.14
CA GLY A 105 -3.17 -1.23 1.87
C GLY A 105 -3.35 -1.08 3.39
N ARG A 106 -4.52 -0.65 3.86
CA ARG A 106 -4.87 -0.65 5.30
C ARG A 106 -5.12 -2.04 5.84
N VAL A 107 -5.53 -2.96 4.98
CA VAL A 107 -5.73 -4.36 5.32
C VAL A 107 -4.38 -5.04 5.17
N GLN A 108 -3.77 -5.51 6.26
CA GLN A 108 -2.51 -6.26 6.20
C GLN A 108 -2.75 -7.63 5.55
N LEU A 109 -2.86 -7.64 4.22
CA LEU A 109 -3.19 -8.83 3.45
C LEU A 109 -2.05 -9.85 3.53
N THR A 110 -2.42 -11.11 3.67
CA THR A 110 -1.54 -12.25 3.47
C THR A 110 -1.28 -12.49 1.98
N LYS A 111 -0.20 -13.20 1.65
CA LYS A 111 0.06 -13.63 0.27
C LYS A 111 -1.11 -14.43 -0.32
N LYS A 112 -1.77 -15.24 0.50
CA LYS A 112 -2.92 -16.04 0.10
C LYS A 112 -4.11 -15.17 -0.28
N GLU A 113 -4.41 -14.14 0.51
CA GLU A 113 -5.52 -13.22 0.23
C GLU A 113 -5.25 -12.37 -1.02
N ALA A 114 -4.03 -11.85 -1.18
CA ALA A 114 -3.64 -11.13 -2.40
C ALA A 114 -3.73 -12.04 -3.64
N SER A 115 -3.30 -13.30 -3.52
CA SER A 115 -3.42 -14.31 -4.59
C SER A 115 -4.88 -14.67 -4.91
N LEU A 116 -5.75 -14.74 -3.88
CA LEU A 116 -7.19 -14.96 -4.06
C LEU A 116 -7.82 -13.84 -4.88
N ILE A 117 -7.56 -12.57 -4.53
CA ILE A 117 -8.04 -11.40 -5.29
C ILE A 117 -7.55 -11.47 -6.74
N ARG A 118 -6.26 -11.75 -6.95
CA ARG A 118 -5.69 -11.97 -8.29
C ARG A 118 -6.38 -13.10 -9.05
N GLY A 119 -6.77 -14.18 -8.37
CA GLY A 119 -7.52 -15.30 -8.93
C GLY A 119 -8.91 -14.87 -9.41
N ILE A 120 -9.63 -14.10 -8.60
CA ILE A 120 -10.96 -13.55 -8.92
C ILE A 120 -10.87 -12.66 -10.15
N CYS A 121 -9.95 -11.69 -10.18
CA CYS A 121 -9.78 -10.79 -11.33
C CYS A 121 -9.46 -11.55 -12.63
N ARG A 122 -8.55 -12.55 -12.57
CA ARG A 122 -8.21 -13.35 -13.75
C ARG A 122 -9.39 -14.19 -14.27
N LYS A 123 -10.16 -14.80 -13.37
CA LYS A 123 -11.38 -15.55 -13.72
C LYS A 123 -12.43 -14.62 -14.34
N PHE A 124 -12.60 -13.43 -13.79
CA PHE A 124 -13.48 -12.41 -14.30
C PHE A 124 -13.09 -11.98 -15.73
N LEU A 125 -11.83 -11.61 -15.94
CA LEU A 125 -11.29 -11.22 -17.24
C LEU A 125 -11.42 -12.33 -18.30
N TRP A 126 -11.12 -13.58 -17.93
CA TRP A 126 -11.32 -14.73 -18.81
C TRP A 126 -12.78 -14.87 -19.25
N HIS A 127 -13.72 -14.67 -18.33
CA HIS A 127 -15.15 -14.79 -18.62
C HIS A 127 -15.63 -13.64 -19.52
N SER A 128 -15.28 -12.39 -19.21
CA SER A 128 -15.63 -11.20 -20.02
C SER A 128 -15.17 -11.37 -21.48
N ARG A 129 -13.89 -11.70 -21.68
CA ARG A 129 -13.29 -11.86 -23.01
C ARG A 129 -13.89 -13.00 -23.82
N ASN A 130 -14.40 -14.04 -23.17
CA ASN A 130 -15.07 -15.15 -23.85
C ASN A 130 -16.52 -14.82 -24.22
N GLN A 131 -17.20 -13.93 -23.49
CA GLN A 131 -18.52 -13.46 -23.88
C GLN A 131 -18.43 -12.55 -25.11
N SER A 132 -17.46 -11.63 -25.16
CA SER A 132 -17.25 -10.74 -26.32
C SER A 132 -16.84 -11.47 -27.61
N LYS A 133 -16.42 -12.74 -27.53
CA LYS A 133 -16.13 -13.58 -28.71
C LYS A 133 -17.33 -14.37 -29.24
N ASN A 134 -18.40 -14.45 -28.45
CA ASN A 134 -19.62 -15.19 -28.79
C ASN A 134 -20.77 -14.27 -29.22
N VAL A 135 -20.49 -12.97 -29.38
CA VAL A 135 -21.38 -11.94 -29.93
C VAL A 135 -20.73 -11.44 -31.22
#